data_AF-A0A849C0P3-F1
#
_entry.id   AF-A0A849C0P3-F1
#
_cell.length_a   1.000
_cell.length_b   1.000
_cell.length_c   1.000
_cell.angle_alpha   90.00
_cell.angle_beta   90.00
_cell.angle_gamma   90.00
#
_symmetry.space_group_name_H-M   'P 1'
#
loop_
_entity.id
_entity.type
_entity.pdbx_description
1 polymer ?
#
loop_
_entity_poly.entity_id
_entity_poly.type
_entity_poly.pdbx_seq_one_letter_code
_entity_poly.pdbx_strand_id
1 'polypeptide(L)' 'MSEPAHTNMFIAADSELAEVLCHVELLALTVHRAKQLHRIHRDHPHDDCRVIAATTLQMP' A
#
# COMPACT_ATOMS: atom_id res chain seq x y z
N MET A 1 27.78 -2.11 -10.26
CA MET A 1 27.03 -2.39 -9.03
C MET A 1 25.57 -2.49 -9.45
N SER A 2 24.94 -3.65 -9.32
CA SER A 2 23.52 -3.78 -9.65
C SER A 2 22.74 -3.05 -8.57
N GLU A 3 22.06 -1.95 -8.92
CA GLU A 3 21.03 -1.37 -8.05
C GLU A 3 20.08 -2.49 -7.62
N PRO A 4 19.67 -2.56 -6.34
CA PRO A 4 18.68 -3.54 -5.93
C PRO A 4 17.46 -3.29 -6.81
N ALA A 5 17.14 -4.26 -7.69
CA ALA A 5 15.91 -4.22 -8.43
C ALA A 5 14.81 -4.23 -7.37
N HIS A 6 14.24 -3.06 -7.08
CA HIS A 6 13.04 -2.94 -6.27
C HIS A 6 11.96 -3.67 -7.06
N THR A 7 11.83 -4.97 -6.82
CA THR A 7 10.78 -5.79 -7.40
C THR A 7 9.48 -5.20 -6.90
N ASN A 8 8.86 -4.35 -7.73
CA ASN A 8 7.56 -3.78 -7.43
C ASN A 8 6.57 -4.93 -7.42
N MET A 9 6.18 -5.34 -6.21
CA MET A 9 5.20 -6.40 -6.01
C MET A 9 3.82 -5.77 -6.07
N PHE A 10 3.03 -6.19 -7.05
CA PHE A 10 1.66 -5.73 -7.25
C PHE A 10 0.69 -6.72 -6.63
N ILE A 11 -0.26 -6.23 -5.85
CA ILE A 11 -1.29 -7.07 -5.23
C ILE A 11 -2.65 -6.41 -5.36
N ALA A 12 -3.72 -7.21 -5.37
CA ALA A 12 -5.07 -6.67 -5.31
C ALA A 12 -5.31 -6.00 -3.95
N ALA A 13 -5.88 -4.80 -3.95
CA ALA A 13 -6.19 -4.08 -2.72
C ALA A 13 -7.15 -4.85 -1.79
N ASP A 14 -8.00 -5.70 -2.36
CA ASP A 14 -8.95 -6.54 -1.61
C ASP A 14 -8.31 -7.81 -1.01
N SER A 15 -7.06 -8.11 -1.36
CA SER A 15 -6.37 -9.28 -0.82
C SER A 15 -5.95 -9.08 0.64
N GLU A 16 -5.88 -10.18 1.39
CA GLU A 16 -5.35 -10.20 2.76
C GLU A 16 -3.86 -9.78 2.81
N LEU A 17 -3.11 -10.02 1.73
CA LEU A 17 -1.72 -9.56 1.61
C LEU A 17 -1.60 -8.04 1.70
N ALA A 18 -2.63 -7.29 1.29
CA ALA A 18 -2.63 -5.83 1.36
C ALA A 18 -2.74 -5.30 2.78
N GLU A 19 -3.12 -6.15 3.74
CA GLU A 19 -3.24 -5.78 5.16
C GLU A 19 -1.94 -6.00 5.93
N VAL A 20 -1.00 -6.75 5.35
CA VAL A 20 0.25 -7.14 6.02
C VAL A 20 1.50 -6.63 5.31
N LEU A 21 1.47 -6.45 3.99
CA LEU A 21 2.63 -6.00 3.22
C LEU A 21 2.65 -4.48 3.08
N CYS A 22 3.81 -3.88 3.32
CA CYS A 22 3.99 -2.42 3.27
C CYS A 22 4.58 -1.92 1.95
N HIS A 23 5.47 -2.69 1.32
CA HIS A 23 6.23 -2.27 0.13
C HIS A 23 5.64 -2.83 -1.16
N VAL A 24 4.32 -2.73 -1.30
CA VAL A 24 3.55 -3.26 -2.42
C VAL A 24 2.76 -2.15 -3.10
N GLU A 25 2.52 -2.33 -4.40
CA GLU A 25 1.64 -1.47 -5.20
C GLU A 25 0.24 -2.09 -5.24
N LEU A 26 -0.78 -1.29 -4.94
CA LEU A 26 -2.16 -1.77 -4.81
C LEU A 26 -2.91 -1.63 -6.14
N LEU A 27 -3.42 -2.74 -6.66
CA LEU A 27 -4.29 -2.78 -7.83
C LEU A 27 -5.75 -2.67 -7.41
N ALA A 28 -6.56 -1.98 -8.23
CA ALA A 28 -8.00 -1.81 -8.03
C ALA A 28 -8.37 -1.23 -6.64
N LEU A 29 -7.55 -0.33 -6.10
CA LEU A 29 -7.81 0.35 -4.84
C LEU A 29 -9.02 1.28 -4.99
N THR A 30 -10.05 1.05 -4.17
CA THR A 30 -11.26 1.88 -4.09
C THR A 30 -11.22 2.77 -2.85
N VAL A 31 -11.98 3.87 -2.83
CA VAL A 31 -12.06 4.77 -1.67
C VAL A 31 -12.45 4.04 -0.37
N HIS A 32 -13.37 3.07 -0.46
CA HIS A 32 -13.77 2.29 0.71
C HIS A 32 -12.61 1.43 1.22
N ARG A 33 -11.95 0.68 0.33
CA ARG A 33 -10.81 -0.16 0.72
C ARG A 33 -9.61 0.66 1.16
N ALA A 34 -9.39 1.83 0.57
CA ALA A 34 -8.36 2.78 0.98
C ALA A 34 -8.54 3.20 2.44
N LYS A 35 -9.77 3.49 2.89
CA LYS A 35 -10.05 3.80 4.30
C LYS A 35 -9.76 2.64 5.24
N GLN A 36 -10.00 1.40 4.81
CA GLN A 36 -9.69 0.22 5.62
C GLN A 36 -8.18 0.01 5.73
N LEU A 37 -7.48 -0.05 4.60
CA LEU A 37 -6.03 -0.22 4.55
C LEU A 37 -5.28 0.92 5.23
N HIS A 38 -5.74 2.17 5.07
CA HIS A 38 -5.17 3.31 5.76
C HIS A 38 -5.22 3.13 7.28
N ARG A 39 -6.32 2.61 7.83
CA ARG A 39 -6.43 2.35 9.28
C ARG A 39 -5.48 1.25 9.74
N ILE A 40 -5.27 0.22 8.91
CA ILE A 40 -4.38 -0.90 9.22
C ILE A 40 -2.92 -0.43 9.24
N HIS A 41 -2.53 0.40 8.27
CA HIS A 41 -1.15 0.88 8.11
C HIS A 41 -0.89 2.26 8.74
N ARG A 42 -1.84 2.84 9.48
CA ARG A 42 -1.80 4.24 9.97
C ARG A 42 -0.59 4.57 10.85
N ASP A 43 -0.04 3.55 11.50
CA ASP A 43 1.08 3.68 12.42
C ASP A 43 2.44 3.56 11.71
N HIS A 44 2.45 3.32 10.39
CA HIS A 44 3.66 3.27 9.59
C HIS A 44 4.03 4.64 8.99
N PRO A 45 5.33 4.93 8.83
CA PRO A 45 5.78 6.14 8.17
C PRO A 45 5.41 6.14 6.68
N HIS A 46 5.00 7.32 6.17
CA HIS A 46 4.57 7.49 4.78
C HIS A 46 5.64 7.18 3.74
N ASP A 47 6.90 7.48 4.06
CA ASP A 47 8.04 7.20 3.19
C ASP A 47 8.41 5.71 3.14
N ASP A 48 8.03 4.94 4.16
CA ASP A 48 8.39 3.52 4.29
C ASP A 48 7.25 2.60 3.82
N CYS A 49 6.00 2.99 4.04
CA CYS A 49 4.83 2.21 3.68
C CYS A 49 4.15 2.72 2.39
N ARG A 50 4.30 1.98 1.29
CA ARG A 50 3.66 2.32 0.01
C ARG A 50 2.13 2.22 0.10
N VAL A 51 1.61 1.33 0.94
CA VAL A 51 0.18 1.23 1.23
C VAL A 51 -0.35 2.50 1.89
N ILE A 52 0.33 3.05 2.91
CA ILE A 52 -0.16 4.28 3.55
C ILE A 52 -0.09 5.47 2.58
N ALA A 53 0.96 5.57 1.77
CA ALA A 53 1.08 6.58 0.74
C ALA A 53 -0.06 6.48 -0.30
N ALA A 54 -0.29 5.28 -0.86
CA ALA A 54 -1.33 5.05 -1.86
C ALA A 54 -2.75 5.32 -1.33
N THR A 55 -3.03 4.91 -0.08
CA THR A 55 -4.35 5.12 0.52
C THR A 55 -4.61 6.57 0.87
N THR A 56 -3.58 7.33 1.28
CA THR A 56 -3.67 8.78 1.54
C THR A 56 -4.06 9.53 0.27
N LEU A 57 -3.50 9.16 -0.89
CA LEU A 57 -3.83 9.78 -2.18
C LEU A 57 -5.27 9.52 -2.65
N GLN A 58 -5.93 8.48 -2.13
CA GLN A 58 -7.32 8.17 -2.46
C GLN A 58 -8.35 8.74 -1.48
N MET A 59 -7.89 9.39 -0.43
CA MET A 59 -8.77 10.07 0.53
C MET A 59 -8.95 11.53 0.07
N PRO A 60 -10.19 12.02 -0.11
CA PRO A 60 -10.46 13.41 -0.44
C PRO A 60 -10.15 14.37 0.72
#